data_AF-A0A8T2KHE7-F1
#
_entry.id   AF-A0A8T2KHE7-F1
#
_cell.length_a   1.000
_cell.length_b   1.000
_cell.length_c   1.000
_cell.angle_alpha   90.00
_cell.angle_beta   90.00
_cell.angle_gamma   90.00
#
_symmetry.space_group_name_H-M   'P 1'
#
loop_
_entity.id
_entity.type
_entity.pdbx_description
1 polymer ?
#
loop_
_entity_poly.entity_id
_entity_poly.type
_entity_poly.pdbx_seq_one_letter_code
_entity_poly.pdbx_strand_id
1 'polypeptide(L)'
;MPVCCTSTNIMPVSCTSTDIMPVSCTSTDIMPVCCTSTNIMPVCCTSTDIMPVCCTSTNIMPVCCASTNIMSVSCASINIMAVCCTSTNIMAVCCASTDIMPVCCTSTNIMPVCCTSTDIMPVCCTSTNIMPVCCASTNIMSVCCASTNIMPVCCASTNIMSVSCASINIMAVCCTSTNIMPVCCASTNIMAVYCASTNIMAVF
;
A
#
# COMPACT_ATOMS: atom_id res chain seq x y z
N MET A 1 27.49 0.13 -2.09
CA MET A 1 27.48 0.88 -3.37
C MET A 1 26.06 0.88 -3.91
N PRO A 2 25.55 1.99 -4.48
CA PRO A 2 24.24 1.98 -5.14
C PRO A 2 24.18 0.91 -6.23
N VAL A 3 23.01 0.29 -6.40
CA VAL A 3 22.76 -0.71 -7.45
C VAL A 3 21.94 -0.03 -8.53
N CYS A 4 22.53 0.19 -9.70
CA CYS A 4 21.83 0.74 -10.86
C CYS A 4 21.79 -0.30 -11.97
N CYS A 5 20.59 -0.74 -12.34
CA CYS A 5 20.37 -1.73 -13.39
C CYS A 5 19.57 -1.09 -14.53
N THR A 6 20.16 -1.02 -15.72
CA THR A 6 19.49 -0.55 -16.93
C THR A 6 19.68 -1.57 -18.04
N SER A 7 18.60 -2.21 -18.48
CA SER A 7 18.63 -3.21 -19.56
C SER A 7 17.23 -3.43 -20.12
N THR A 8 17.07 -4.18 -21.21
CA THR A 8 15.73 -4.56 -21.70
C THR A 8 15.03 -5.46 -20.67
N ASN A 9 15.74 -6.46 -20.15
CA ASN A 9 15.24 -7.40 -19.16
C ASN A 9 16.23 -7.49 -18.00
N ILE A 10 15.80 -7.05 -16.81
CA ILE A 10 16.58 -7.18 -15.59
C ILE A 10 16.31 -8.57 -15.00
N MET A 11 17.35 -9.41 -14.95
CA MET A 11 17.34 -10.69 -14.22
C MET A 11 17.10 -10.47 -12.72
N PRO A 12 16.71 -11.50 -11.94
CA PRO A 12 16.41 -11.33 -10.52
C PRO A 12 17.52 -10.59 -9.78
N VAL A 13 17.16 -9.50 -9.10
CA VAL A 13 18.09 -8.68 -8.31
C VAL A 13 17.97 -9.14 -6.87
N SER A 14 19.06 -9.61 -6.27
CA SER A 14 19.11 -9.99 -4.85
C SER A 14 20.20 -9.21 -4.14
N CYS A 15 19.81 -8.34 -3.22
CA CYS A 15 20.71 -7.52 -2.42
C CYS A 15 20.66 -7.98 -0.97
N THR A 16 21.80 -8.41 -0.43
CA THR A 16 21.95 -8.77 0.98
C THR A 16 23.16 -8.06 1.57
N SER A 17 22.93 -7.20 2.56
CA SER A 17 23.98 -6.43 3.25
C SER A 17 23.47 -5.87 4.57
N THR A 18 24.32 -5.26 5.38
CA THR A 18 23.86 -4.47 6.54
C THR A 18 23.09 -3.23 6.10
N ASP A 19 23.64 -2.53 5.12
CA ASP A 19 23.02 -1.35 4.52
C ASP A 19 22.96 -1.52 3.00
N ILE A 20 21.75 -1.50 2.45
CA ILE A 20 21.53 -1.49 1.01
C ILE A 20 21.47 -0.02 0.60
N MET A 21 22.45 0.43 -0.16
CA MET A 21 22.43 1.75 -0.82
C MET A 21 21.34 1.77 -1.90
N PRO A 22 20.93 2.95 -2.41
CA PRO A 22 19.79 3.05 -3.32
C PRO A 22 19.84 2.04 -4.47
N VAL A 23 18.72 1.37 -4.71
CA VAL A 23 18.54 0.41 -5.79
C VAL A 23 17.64 1.05 -6.84
N SER A 24 18.14 1.20 -8.05
CA SER A 24 17.41 1.78 -9.18
C SER A 24 17.40 0.81 -10.35
N CYS A 25 16.21 0.33 -10.73
CA CYS A 25 16.01 -0.59 -11.83
C CYS A 25 15.13 0.07 -12.90
N THR A 26 15.63 0.14 -14.14
CA THR A 26 14.87 0.64 -15.29
C THR A 26 14.98 -0.34 -16.46
N SER A 27 13.86 -0.90 -16.89
CA SER A 27 13.82 -1.89 -17.98
C SER A 27 12.46 -2.03 -18.64
N THR A 28 12.32 -2.91 -19.64
CA THR A 28 11.00 -3.36 -20.11
C THR A 28 10.41 -4.33 -19.10
N ASP A 29 11.19 -5.34 -18.70
CA ASP A 29 10.79 -6.35 -17.71
C ASP A 29 11.76 -6.34 -16.53
N ILE A 30 11.23 -6.21 -15.31
CA ILE A 30 11.98 -6.36 -14.06
C ILE A 30 11.60 -7.70 -13.47
N MET A 31 12.51 -8.67 -13.47
CA MET A 31 12.38 -9.92 -12.70
C MET A 31 12.50 -9.61 -11.20
N PRO A 32 12.13 -10.54 -10.29
CA PRO A 32 11.97 -10.24 -8.87
C PRO A 32 13.15 -9.48 -8.25
N VAL A 33 12.84 -8.44 -7.48
CA VAL A 33 13.81 -7.63 -6.74
C VAL A 33 13.66 -7.96 -5.26
N CYS A 34 14.67 -8.59 -4.67
CA CYS A 34 14.69 -8.98 -3.27
C CYS A 34 15.81 -8.23 -2.52
N CYS A 35 15.42 -7.39 -1.56
CA CYS A 35 16.33 -6.64 -0.71
C CYS A 35 16.19 -7.10 0.73
N THR A 36 17.28 -7.55 1.36
CA THR A 36 17.29 -7.95 2.78
C THR A 36 18.47 -7.30 3.49
N SER A 37 18.19 -6.45 4.48
CA SER A 37 19.24 -5.74 5.23
C SER A 37 18.78 -5.20 6.57
N THR A 38 19.66 -4.53 7.32
CA THR A 38 19.25 -3.72 8.46
C THR A 38 18.58 -2.43 7.97
N ASN A 39 19.21 -1.72 7.03
CA ASN A 39 18.67 -0.51 6.42
C ASN A 39 18.59 -0.66 4.89
N ILE A 40 17.42 -0.40 4.33
CA ILE A 40 17.19 -0.33 2.88
C ILE A 40 17.04 1.15 2.54
N MET A 41 18.02 1.71 1.85
CA MET A 41 17.89 3.01 1.18
C MET A 41 16.95 2.88 -0.03
N PRO A 42 16.43 3.98 -0.61
CA PRO A 42 15.31 3.93 -1.54
C PRO A 42 15.45 2.88 -2.66
N VAL A 43 14.36 2.16 -2.90
CA VAL A 43 14.24 1.16 -3.98
C VAL A 43 13.28 1.73 -5.02
N CYS A 44 13.81 2.01 -6.22
CA CYS A 44 13.07 2.58 -7.33
C CYS A 44 13.04 1.59 -8.51
N CYS A 45 11.86 1.15 -8.91
CA CYS A 45 11.66 0.27 -10.06
C CYS A 45 10.76 0.94 -11.10
N THR A 46 11.23 0.99 -12.35
CA THR A 46 10.53 1.60 -13.48
C THR A 46 10.53 0.64 -14.66
N SER A 47 9.37 0.15 -15.09
CA SER A 47 9.33 -0.76 -16.24
C SER A 47 7.97 -0.86 -16.92
N THR A 48 7.84 -1.70 -17.95
CA THR A 48 6.53 -2.12 -18.45
C THR A 48 5.91 -3.11 -17.46
N ASP A 49 6.67 -4.16 -17.10
CA ASP A 49 6.24 -5.20 -16.18
C ASP A 49 7.21 -5.32 -14.99
N ILE A 50 6.67 -5.27 -13.77
CA ILE A 50 7.41 -5.44 -12.51
C ILE A 50 6.95 -6.75 -11.87
N MET A 51 7.83 -7.75 -11.88
CA MET A 51 7.72 -8.95 -11.05
C MET A 51 7.93 -8.59 -9.56
N PRO A 52 7.60 -9.47 -8.60
CA PRO A 52 7.56 -9.12 -7.18
C PRO A 52 8.77 -8.34 -6.67
N VAL A 53 8.50 -7.22 -6.00
CA VAL A 53 9.50 -6.44 -5.24
C VAL A 53 9.31 -6.74 -3.76
N CYS A 54 10.31 -7.36 -3.14
CA CYS A 54 10.30 -7.80 -1.76
C CYS A 54 11.41 -7.09 -0.97
N CYS A 55 11.05 -6.28 0.02
CA CYS A 55 11.98 -5.59 0.90
C CYS A 55 11.77 -6.06 2.34
N THR A 56 12.81 -6.58 2.99
CA THR A 56 12.80 -7.00 4.39
C THR A 56 13.93 -6.33 5.16
N SER A 57 13.61 -5.51 6.16
CA SER A 57 14.65 -4.86 6.95
C SER A 57 14.22 -4.37 8.33
N THR A 58 15.12 -3.70 9.06
CA THR A 58 14.71 -2.90 10.23
C THR A 58 14.09 -1.58 9.78
N ASN A 59 14.75 -0.87 8.84
CA ASN A 59 14.26 0.39 8.27
C ASN A 59 14.20 0.31 6.75
N ILE A 60 13.04 0.63 6.17
CA ILE A 60 12.82 0.75 4.72
C ILE A 60 12.59 2.22 4.40
N MET A 61 13.57 2.84 3.76
CA MET A 61 13.43 4.12 3.07
C MET A 61 12.68 3.90 1.74
N PRO A 62 12.04 4.93 1.16
CA PRO A 62 10.93 4.77 0.22
C PRO A 62 11.09 3.68 -0.85
N VAL A 63 10.05 2.86 -1.02
CA VAL A 63 9.92 1.91 -2.13
C VAL A 63 8.97 2.50 -3.16
N CYS A 64 9.48 2.78 -4.36
CA CYS A 64 8.74 3.40 -5.45
C CYS A 64 8.72 2.49 -6.67
N CYS A 65 7.54 2.05 -7.10
CA CYS A 65 7.35 1.21 -8.28
C CYS A 65 6.44 1.93 -9.28
N ALA A 66 6.88 2.06 -10.53
CA ALA A 66 6.11 2.66 -11.61
C ALA A 66 6.14 1.75 -12.85
N SER A 67 4.99 1.25 -13.30
CA SER A 67 4.94 0.39 -14.48
C SER A 67 3.58 0.27 -15.15
N THR A 68 3.47 -0.45 -16.26
CA THR A 68 2.15 -0.82 -16.81
C THR A 68 1.50 -1.90 -15.95
N ASN A 69 2.26 -2.90 -15.49
CA ASN A 69 1.77 -3.92 -14.56
C ASN A 69 2.75 -4.14 -13.39
N ILE A 70 2.24 -4.11 -12.16
CA ILE A 70 2.97 -4.46 -10.93
C ILE A 70 2.36 -5.75 -10.39
N MET A 71 3.15 -6.82 -10.34
CA MET A 71 2.68 -8.10 -9.81
C MET A 71 2.51 -8.05 -8.29
N SER A 72 3.51 -7.58 -7.57
CA SER A 72 3.37 -7.34 -6.13
C SER A 72 4.49 -6.46 -5.58
N VAL A 73 4.18 -5.70 -4.53
CA VAL A 73 5.17 -5.01 -3.70
C VAL A 73 4.94 -5.44 -2.25
N SER A 74 5.95 -6.07 -1.66
CA SER A 74 5.90 -6.59 -0.28
C SER A 74 7.01 -5.96 0.54
N CYS A 75 6.65 -5.24 1.60
CA CYS A 75 7.58 -4.59 2.52
C CYS A 75 7.33 -5.11 3.95
N ALA A 76 8.37 -5.62 4.59
CA ALA A 76 8.33 -6.08 5.98
C ALA A 76 9.46 -5.40 6.78
N SER A 77 9.13 -4.61 7.80
CA SER A 77 10.17 -3.98 8.62
C SER A 77 9.70 -3.54 10.00
N ILE A 78 10.58 -2.89 10.78
CA ILE A 78 10.14 -2.14 11.96
C ILE A 78 9.55 -0.80 11.50
N ASN A 79 10.25 -0.08 10.63
CA ASN A 79 9.82 1.20 10.08
C ASN A 79 9.76 1.16 8.55
N ILE A 80 8.62 1.54 7.96
CA ILE A 80 8.44 1.77 6.52
C ILE A 80 8.17 3.26 6.33
N MET A 81 9.05 3.96 5.60
CA MET A 81 8.91 5.40 5.41
C MET A 81 7.92 5.80 4.32
N ALA A 82 7.86 5.03 3.21
CA ALA A 82 6.88 5.19 2.14
C ALA A 82 6.84 3.96 1.23
N VAL A 83 5.66 3.61 0.73
CA VAL A 83 5.48 2.68 -0.40
C VAL A 83 4.57 3.34 -1.43
N CYS A 84 5.13 3.65 -2.59
CA CYS A 84 4.43 4.33 -3.68
C CYS A 84 4.38 3.42 -4.92
N CYS A 85 3.18 3.07 -5.36
CA CYS A 85 2.96 2.25 -6.54
C CYS A 85 2.07 2.98 -7.55
N THR A 86 2.56 3.17 -8.77
CA THR A 86 1.81 3.78 -9.88
C THR A 86 1.77 2.83 -11.05
N SER A 87 0.58 2.39 -11.47
CA SER A 87 0.49 1.43 -12.57
C SER A 87 -0.83 1.40 -13.31
N THR A 88 -0.94 0.74 -14.47
CA THR A 88 -2.26 0.40 -15.03
C THR A 88 -2.91 -0.71 -14.22
N ASN A 89 -2.14 -1.71 -13.78
CA ASN A 89 -2.62 -2.80 -12.93
C ASN A 89 -1.65 -3.08 -11.77
N ILE A 90 -2.16 -3.04 -10.54
CA ILE A 90 -1.43 -3.44 -9.33
C ILE A 90 -2.09 -4.69 -8.77
N MET A 91 -1.35 -5.81 -8.73
CA MET A 91 -1.83 -7.14 -8.32
C MET A 91 -1.55 -7.51 -6.86
N ALA A 92 -0.79 -6.71 -6.11
CA ALA A 92 -0.80 -6.70 -4.65
C ALA A 92 0.13 -5.61 -4.09
N VAL A 93 -0.24 -4.99 -2.97
CA VAL A 93 0.69 -4.23 -2.12
C VAL A 93 0.50 -4.68 -0.68
N CYS A 94 1.55 -5.23 -0.08
CA CYS A 94 1.54 -5.75 1.28
C CYS A 94 2.62 -5.05 2.12
N CYS A 95 2.21 -4.39 3.20
CA CYS A 95 3.12 -3.71 4.12
C CYS A 95 2.89 -4.24 5.54
N ALA A 96 3.95 -4.75 6.17
CA ALA A 96 3.91 -5.21 7.56
C ALA A 96 5.01 -4.52 8.36
N SER A 97 4.65 -3.72 9.37
CA SER A 97 5.66 -3.09 10.22
C SER A 97 5.20 -2.67 11.61
N THR A 98 6.06 -2.03 12.38
CA THR A 98 5.60 -1.30 13.57
C THR A 98 5.00 0.04 13.13
N ASP A 99 5.74 0.79 12.31
CA ASP A 99 5.31 2.08 11.77
C ASP A 99 5.28 2.06 10.24
N ILE A 100 4.15 2.45 9.65
CA ILE A 100 3.98 2.65 8.21
C ILE A 100 3.69 4.13 7.97
N MET A 101 4.63 4.81 7.31
CA MET A 101 4.44 6.14 6.74
C MET A 101 4.50 6.04 5.20
N PRO A 102 3.78 6.90 4.45
CA PRO A 102 2.56 6.56 3.70
C PRO A 102 2.63 5.39 2.71
N VAL A 103 1.47 4.73 2.52
CA VAL A 103 1.23 3.79 1.40
C VAL A 103 0.31 4.44 0.38
N CYS A 104 0.83 4.68 -0.82
CA CYS A 104 0.12 5.34 -1.91
C CYS A 104 0.06 4.43 -3.15
N CYS A 105 -1.15 4.09 -3.58
CA CYS A 105 -1.38 3.28 -4.78
C CYS A 105 -2.25 4.05 -5.77
N THR A 106 -1.76 4.22 -7.01
CA THR A 106 -2.49 4.88 -8.10
C THR A 106 -2.57 3.93 -9.28
N SER A 107 -3.78 3.51 -9.68
CA SER A 107 -3.90 2.57 -10.79
C SER A 107 -5.23 2.54 -11.52
N THR A 108 -5.36 1.88 -12.68
CA THR A 108 -6.69 1.55 -13.22
C THR A 108 -7.33 0.42 -12.42
N ASN A 109 -6.55 -0.59 -12.00
CA ASN A 109 -7.01 -1.68 -11.14
C ASN A 109 -6.01 -1.92 -10.00
N ILE A 110 -6.49 -1.90 -8.76
CA ILE A 110 -5.71 -2.25 -7.57
C ILE A 110 -6.32 -3.50 -6.94
N MET A 111 -5.56 -4.58 -6.83
CA MET A 111 -6.04 -5.80 -6.19
C MET A 111 -4.94 -6.60 -5.50
N PRO A 112 -4.90 -6.85 -4.16
CA PRO A 112 -5.37 -6.07 -3.02
C PRO A 112 -4.28 -5.13 -2.44
N VAL A 113 -4.67 -4.24 -1.51
CA VAL A 113 -3.73 -3.50 -0.63
C VAL A 113 -3.93 -3.92 0.82
N CYS A 114 -2.89 -4.45 1.45
CA CYS A 114 -2.90 -4.94 2.82
C CYS A 114 -1.82 -4.23 3.65
N CYS A 115 -2.22 -3.57 4.72
CA CYS A 115 -1.32 -2.91 5.67
C CYS A 115 -1.56 -3.43 7.08
N THR A 116 -0.52 -3.97 7.72
CA THR A 116 -0.59 -4.45 9.12
C THR A 116 0.50 -3.75 9.93
N SER A 117 0.13 -2.98 10.95
CA SER A 117 1.15 -2.33 11.79
C SER A 117 0.70 -1.96 13.20
N THR A 118 1.56 -1.33 13.99
CA THR A 118 1.12 -0.63 15.20
C THR A 118 0.51 0.71 14.81
N ASP A 119 1.23 1.51 14.02
CA ASP A 119 0.79 2.80 13.53
C ASP A 119 0.79 2.87 12.00
N ILE A 120 -0.33 3.29 11.41
CA ILE A 120 -0.52 3.51 9.96
C ILE A 120 -0.79 4.99 9.70
N MET A 121 0.06 5.64 8.92
CA MET A 121 -0.10 7.03 8.51
C MET A 121 0.21 7.23 7.02
N PRO A 122 -0.65 7.95 6.28
CA PRO A 122 -1.92 7.49 5.69
C PRO A 122 -1.80 6.32 4.68
N VAL A 123 -2.93 5.67 4.38
CA VAL A 123 -3.10 4.76 3.23
C VAL A 123 -4.02 5.41 2.20
N CYS A 124 -3.51 5.63 0.99
CA CYS A 124 -4.21 6.31 -0.10
C CYS A 124 -4.27 5.41 -1.34
N CYS A 125 -5.47 5.05 -1.78
CA CYS A 125 -5.70 4.28 -3.00
C CYS A 125 -6.57 5.08 -3.98
N THR A 126 -6.06 5.33 -5.18
CA THR A 126 -6.80 6.00 -6.25
C THR A 126 -6.89 5.09 -7.47
N SER A 127 -8.11 4.76 -7.90
CA SER A 127 -8.26 3.82 -9.02
C SER A 127 -9.55 3.90 -9.80
N THR A 128 -9.70 3.13 -10.88
CA THR A 128 -11.04 2.82 -11.42
C THR A 128 -11.68 1.71 -10.59
N ASN A 129 -10.93 0.65 -10.28
CA ASN A 129 -11.39 -0.46 -9.45
C ASN A 129 -10.41 -0.76 -8.32
N ILE A 130 -10.91 -0.79 -7.07
CA ILE A 130 -10.14 -1.13 -5.87
C ILE A 130 -10.72 -2.42 -5.28
N MET A 131 -9.92 -3.50 -5.18
CA MET A 131 -10.38 -4.75 -4.59
C MET A 131 -9.34 -5.61 -3.85
N PRO A 132 -9.50 -5.92 -2.56
CA PRO A 132 -9.86 -5.08 -1.40
C PRO A 132 -8.72 -4.16 -0.90
N VAL A 133 -9.06 -3.26 0.02
CA VAL A 133 -8.10 -2.55 0.90
C VAL A 133 -8.32 -2.99 2.34
N CYS A 134 -7.30 -3.54 2.97
CA CYS A 134 -7.33 -4.05 4.35
C CYS A 134 -6.26 -3.38 5.19
N CYS A 135 -6.65 -2.69 6.26
CA CYS A 135 -5.74 -2.06 7.21
C CYS A 135 -6.02 -2.62 8.61
N ALA A 136 -5.00 -3.17 9.26
CA ALA A 136 -5.10 -3.64 10.65
C ALA A 136 -3.99 -2.98 11.48
N SER A 137 -4.35 -2.23 12.52
CA SER A 137 -3.33 -1.64 13.39
C SER A 137 -3.80 -1.28 14.79
N THR A 138 -2.94 -0.69 15.62
CA THR A 138 -3.37 -0.04 16.87
C THR A 138 -3.95 1.34 16.54
N ASN A 139 -3.26 2.14 15.73
CA ASN A 139 -3.73 3.45 15.29
C ASN A 139 -3.70 3.56 13.76
N ILE A 140 -4.81 4.01 13.18
CA ILE A 140 -4.96 4.34 11.76
C ILE A 140 -5.25 5.83 11.68
N MET A 141 -4.32 6.61 11.10
CA MET A 141 -4.52 8.05 10.92
C MET A 141 -5.54 8.33 9.81
N SER A 142 -5.39 7.70 8.65
CA SER A 142 -6.40 7.78 7.61
C SER A 142 -6.31 6.65 6.60
N VAL A 143 -7.47 6.25 6.11
CA VAL A 143 -7.61 5.43 4.90
C VAL A 143 -8.47 6.19 3.90
N CYS A 144 -7.90 6.50 2.74
CA CYS A 144 -8.54 7.27 1.68
C CYS A 144 -8.61 6.43 0.41
N CYS A 145 -9.81 6.08 -0.03
CA CYS A 145 -10.05 5.34 -1.26
C CYS A 145 -10.90 6.19 -2.21
N ALA A 146 -10.40 6.47 -3.41
CA ALA A 146 -11.15 7.17 -4.46
C ALA A 146 -11.21 6.29 -5.71
N SER A 147 -12.40 5.88 -6.14
CA SER A 147 -12.53 5.11 -7.37
C SER A 147 -13.89 5.13 -8.04
N THR A 148 -14.06 4.42 -9.16
CA THR A 148 -15.39 4.13 -9.69
C THR A 148 -16.07 3.03 -8.87
N ASN A 149 -15.34 1.94 -8.58
CA ASN A 149 -15.81 0.81 -7.80
C ASN A 149 -14.85 0.46 -6.65
N ILE A 150 -15.39 0.28 -5.45
CA ILE A 150 -14.65 -0.12 -4.24
C ILE A 150 -15.25 -1.43 -3.70
N MET A 151 -14.45 -2.52 -3.65
CA MET A 151 -14.90 -3.81 -3.13
C MET A 151 -13.83 -4.61 -2.35
N PRO A 152 -13.98 -4.85 -1.03
CA PRO A 152 -14.35 -3.96 0.08
C PRO A 152 -13.18 -3.13 0.65
N VAL A 153 -13.48 -2.20 1.57
CA VAL A 153 -12.50 -1.53 2.46
C VAL A 153 -12.73 -2.00 3.90
N CYS A 154 -11.70 -2.59 4.51
CA CYS A 154 -11.74 -3.13 5.87
C CYS A 154 -10.66 -2.46 6.74
N CYS A 155 -11.07 -1.80 7.81
CA CYS A 155 -10.18 -1.18 8.79
C CYS A 155 -10.45 -1.75 10.17
N ALA A 156 -9.44 -2.37 10.78
CA ALA A 156 -9.52 -2.88 12.15
C ALA A 156 -8.44 -2.22 13.01
N SER A 157 -8.83 -1.45 14.01
CA SER A 157 -7.85 -0.89 14.94
C SER A 157 -8.38 -0.57 16.31
N THR A 158 -7.56 -0.09 17.23
CA THR A 158 -8.08 0.58 18.43
C THR A 158 -8.58 1.98 18.11
N ASN A 159 -7.81 2.78 17.38
CA ASN A 159 -8.17 4.14 16.99
C ASN A 159 -8.13 4.32 15.47
N ILE A 160 -9.21 4.85 14.90
CA ILE A 160 -9.33 5.25 13.50
C ILE A 160 -9.66 6.74 13.48
N MET A 161 -8.75 7.55 12.94
CA MET A 161 -8.89 9.01 12.89
C MET A 161 -9.68 9.49 11.66
N SER A 162 -9.69 8.74 10.56
CA SER A 162 -10.58 8.96 9.43
C SER A 162 -10.62 7.77 8.47
N VAL A 163 -11.78 7.48 7.90
CA VAL A 163 -11.91 6.64 6.71
C VAL A 163 -12.73 7.40 5.69
N SER A 164 -12.17 7.65 4.52
CA SER A 164 -12.88 8.32 3.42
C SER A 164 -12.90 7.43 2.19
N CYS A 165 -14.10 7.17 1.70
CA CYS A 165 -14.34 6.40 0.48
C CYS A 165 -15.19 7.27 -0.46
N ALA A 166 -14.64 7.64 -1.60
CA ALA A 166 -15.35 8.37 -2.65
C ALA A 166 -15.46 7.49 -3.89
N SER A 167 -16.67 7.08 -4.26
CA SER A 167 -16.84 6.32 -5.50
C SER A 167 -18.24 6.38 -6.11
N ILE A 168 -18.43 5.75 -7.26
CA ILE A 168 -19.78 5.52 -7.81
C ILE A 168 -20.43 4.35 -7.06
N ASN A 169 -19.69 3.25 -6.89
CA ASN A 169 -20.20 2.05 -6.21
C ASN A 169 -19.25 1.59 -5.08
N ILE A 170 -19.79 1.51 -3.86
CA ILE A 170 -19.15 0.94 -2.68
C ILE A 170 -19.85 -0.37 -2.31
N MET A 171 -19.15 -1.50 -2.39
CA MET A 171 -19.70 -2.78 -1.92
C MET A 171 -19.76 -2.80 -0.39
N ALA A 172 -18.64 -2.60 0.29
CA ALA A 172 -18.64 -2.56 1.75
C ALA A 172 -17.50 -1.69 2.29
N VAL A 173 -17.82 -0.94 3.33
CA VAL A 173 -16.84 -0.32 4.24
C VAL A 173 -17.06 -0.89 5.62
N CYS A 174 -16.07 -1.64 6.13
CA CYS A 174 -16.11 -2.28 7.43
C CYS A 174 -15.05 -1.67 8.33
N CYS A 175 -15.46 -0.95 9.37
CA CYS A 175 -14.59 -0.38 10.38
C CYS A 175 -14.89 -1.00 11.74
N THR A 176 -13.90 -1.61 12.36
CA THR A 176 -14.00 -2.13 13.72
C THR A 176 -12.95 -1.44 14.58
N SER A 177 -13.37 -0.62 15.54
CA SER A 177 -12.42 -0.03 16.49
C SER A 177 -13.01 0.36 17.84
N THR A 178 -12.19 0.85 18.76
CA THR A 178 -12.71 1.49 19.98
C THR A 178 -13.15 2.92 19.70
N ASN A 179 -12.35 3.67 18.94
CA ASN A 179 -12.65 5.06 18.56
C ASN A 179 -12.61 5.20 17.04
N ILE A 180 -13.68 5.73 16.45
CA ILE A 180 -13.78 6.10 15.03
C ILE A 180 -14.16 7.58 14.93
N MET A 181 -13.28 8.37 14.32
CA MET A 181 -13.57 9.74 13.91
C MET A 181 -13.34 9.85 12.40
N PRO A 182 -14.10 10.68 11.68
CA PRO A 182 -15.28 10.26 10.93
C PRO A 182 -15.04 9.17 9.84
N VAL A 183 -16.11 8.40 9.55
CA VAL A 183 -16.21 7.61 8.31
C VAL A 183 -17.04 8.39 7.31
N CYS A 184 -16.49 8.70 6.14
CA CYS A 184 -17.17 9.44 5.08
C CYS A 184 -17.23 8.58 3.81
N CYS A 185 -18.44 8.15 3.42
CA CYS A 185 -18.69 7.38 2.21
C CYS A 185 -19.49 8.21 1.20
N ALA A 186 -18.79 8.93 0.32
CA ALA A 186 -19.43 9.68 -0.76
C ALA A 186 -19.63 8.75 -1.97
N SER A 187 -20.84 8.26 -2.19
CA SER A 187 -21.15 7.51 -3.42
C SER A 187 -22.60 7.54 -3.86
N THR A 188 -22.82 7.16 -5.11
CA THR A 188 -24.17 6.95 -5.65
C THR A 188 -24.82 5.67 -5.14
N ASN A 189 -24.05 4.59 -4.97
CA ASN A 189 -24.55 3.30 -4.48
C ASN A 189 -23.63 2.75 -3.37
N ILE A 190 -24.19 2.55 -2.19
CA ILE A 190 -23.51 1.83 -1.09
C ILE A 190 -24.34 0.58 -0.75
N MET A 191 -23.71 -0.59 -0.82
CA MET A 191 -24.38 -1.82 -0.39
C MET A 191 -24.31 -2.00 1.14
N ALA A 192 -23.15 -1.75 1.76
CA ALA A 192 -23.03 -1.82 3.22
C ALA A 192 -21.98 -0.86 3.80
N VAL A 193 -22.31 -0.24 4.94
CA VAL A 193 -21.34 0.38 5.84
C VAL A 193 -21.52 -0.25 7.21
N TYR A 194 -20.49 -0.94 7.70
CA TYR A 194 -20.46 -1.54 9.03
C TYR A 194 -19.41 -0.82 9.88
N CYS A 195 -19.87 -0.11 10.90
CA CYS A 195 -18.99 0.52 11.89
C CYS A 195 -19.32 -0.06 13.27
N ALA A 196 -18.43 -0.88 13.81
CA ALA A 196 -18.50 -1.35 15.18
C ALA A 196 -17.49 -0.57 16.02
N SER A 197 -17.98 0.27 16.93
CA SER A 197 -17.11 0.89 17.92
C SER A 197 -17.78 1.23 19.24
N THR A 198 -16.95 1.48 20.24
CA THR A 198 -17.41 2.08 21.50
C THR A 198 -17.72 3.56 21.34
N ASN A 199 -16.99 4.29 20.48
CA ASN A 199 -17.18 5.72 20.21
C ASN A 199 -17.08 6.02 18.71
N ILE A 200 -18.22 6.28 18.05
CA ILE A 200 -18.30 6.84 16.68
C ILE A 200 -18.63 8.32 16.80
N MET A 201 -17.79 9.19 16.23
CA MET A 201 -18.08 10.63 16.13
C MET A 201 -19.12 10.91 15.04
N ALA A 202 -18.92 10.37 13.83
CA ALA A 202 -19.85 10.52 12.71
C ALA A 202 -19.60 9.46 11.61
N VAL A 203 -20.69 9.05 10.96
CA VAL A 203 -20.68 8.28 9.70
C VAL A 203 -21.53 9.06 8.70
N PHE A 204 -20.92 9.46 7.58
CA PHE A 204 -21.52 10.24 6.50
C PHE A 204 -21.64 9.42 5.22
#